data_AF-A0A6I9PDB2-F1
#
_entry.id   AF-A0A6I9PDB2-F1
#
_cell.length_a   1.000
_cell.length_b   1.000
_cell.length_c   1.000
_cell.angle_alpha   90.00
_cell.angle_beta   90.00
_cell.angle_gamma   90.00
#
_symmetry.space_group_name_H-M   'P 1'
#
loop_
_entity.id
_entity.type
_entity.pdbx_description
1 polymer ?
#
loop_
_entity_poly.entity_id
_entity_poly.type
_entity_poly.pdbx_seq_one_letter_code
_entity_poly.pdbx_strand_id
1 'polypeptide(L)'
;MSEVENTAEECVKKKKKMDTAISTGYSLPPFDPTSPVGMEFLTPKTGFFCKVCNRFFNGTKEAEINHCKTLKHYESLQVGNMHTHIPVVVSW
;
A
#
# COMPACT_ATOMS: atom_id res chain seq x y z
N MET A 1 13.95 14.06 29.11
CA MET A 1 14.58 14.20 27.78
C MET A 1 13.47 14.18 26.75
N SER A 2 13.10 15.38 26.34
CA SER A 2 12.15 15.68 25.28
C SER A 2 12.90 15.71 23.93
N GLU A 3 12.15 15.78 22.83
CA GLU A 3 12.58 15.80 21.41
C GLU A 3 12.74 14.38 20.82
N VAL A 4 11.97 13.98 19.81
CA VAL A 4 11.90 14.61 18.49
C VAL A 4 10.53 14.39 17.83
N GLU A 5 9.71 15.43 17.75
CA GLU A 5 8.60 15.50 16.78
C GLU A 5 9.19 16.12 15.51
N ASN A 6 9.45 15.28 14.50
CA ASN A 6 9.87 15.72 13.18
C ASN A 6 8.71 15.49 12.20
N THR A 7 8.01 16.59 11.93
CA THR A 7 7.08 16.78 10.83
C THR A 7 7.78 16.47 9.51
N ALA A 8 7.23 15.54 8.72
CA ALA A 8 7.61 15.34 7.34
C ALA A 8 6.36 15.09 6.49
N GLU A 9 5.90 16.21 5.94
CA GLU A 9 5.17 16.44 4.72
C GLU A 9 5.05 15.33 3.64
N GLU A 10 3.88 15.36 3.00
CA GLU A 10 3.37 14.62 1.84
C GLU A 10 4.31 14.60 0.61
N CYS A 11 4.28 13.50 -0.17
CA CYS A 11 4.70 13.54 -1.58
C CYS A 11 3.77 12.71 -2.47
N VAL A 12 2.76 13.37 -3.05
CA VAL A 12 1.89 12.81 -4.09
C VAL A 12 2.45 13.17 -5.48
N LYS A 13 2.68 12.16 -6.35
CA LYS A 13 3.13 12.37 -7.73
C LYS A 13 2.21 11.72 -8.77
N LYS A 14 1.32 12.56 -9.32
CA LYS A 14 0.70 12.67 -10.68
C LYS A 14 0.28 11.43 -11.53
N LYS A 15 -1.03 11.43 -11.82
CA LYS A 15 -1.90 10.93 -12.94
C LYS A 15 -1.30 10.58 -14.34
N LYS A 16 -1.91 9.56 -14.98
CA LYS A 16 -2.22 9.51 -16.43
C LYS A 16 -3.73 9.31 -16.61
N LYS A 17 -4.31 9.96 -17.62
CA LYS A 17 -5.74 9.95 -17.98
C LYS A 17 -5.92 9.05 -19.22
N MET A 18 -7.01 8.30 -19.28
CA MET A 18 -7.61 7.81 -20.52
C MET A 18 -9.07 8.26 -20.52
N ASP A 19 -9.40 9.02 -21.55
CA ASP A 19 -10.71 9.57 -21.89
C ASP A 19 -11.64 8.46 -22.40
N THR A 20 -12.94 8.55 -22.11
CA THR A 20 -13.99 8.72 -23.14
C THR A 20 -15.39 8.77 -22.51
N ALA A 21 -15.99 9.95 -22.70
CA ALA A 21 -17.41 10.28 -22.81
C ALA A 21 -18.35 10.07 -21.61
N ILE A 22 -18.57 11.13 -20.83
CA ILE A 22 -19.94 11.60 -20.54
C ILE A 22 -20.00 13.14 -20.67
N SER A 23 -20.49 13.57 -21.84
CA SER A 23 -21.41 14.68 -22.12
C SER A 23 -21.23 16.04 -21.40
N THR A 24 -20.77 17.03 -22.18
CA THR A 24 -21.26 18.43 -22.23
C THR A 24 -22.29 18.86 -21.17
N GLY A 25 -21.83 19.31 -20.00
CA GLY A 25 -22.72 19.93 -19.00
C GLY A 25 -22.16 20.26 -17.61
N TYR A 26 -20.90 19.91 -17.28
CA TYR A 26 -20.38 20.16 -15.93
C TYR A 26 -19.80 21.57 -15.77
N SER A 27 -20.67 22.55 -15.46
CA SER A 27 -20.21 23.76 -14.78
C SER A 27 -19.87 23.38 -13.34
N LEU A 28 -18.63 23.59 -12.93
CA LEU A 28 -18.21 23.42 -11.54
C LEU A 28 -19.04 24.35 -10.65
N PRO A 29 -19.41 23.91 -9.43
CA PRO A 29 -20.08 24.79 -8.48
C PRO A 29 -19.17 25.97 -8.09
N PRO A 30 -19.75 27.08 -7.58
CA PRO A 30 -18.98 28.16 -6.98
C PRO A 30 -18.04 27.63 -5.90
N PHE A 31 -16.86 28.22 -5.79
CA PHE A 31 -15.85 27.79 -4.83
C PHE A 31 -16.34 27.96 -3.39
N ASP A 32 -16.27 26.88 -2.62
CA ASP A 32 -16.59 26.87 -1.20
C ASP A 32 -15.48 26.12 -0.42
N PRO A 33 -14.73 26.81 0.46
CA PRO A 33 -13.62 26.19 1.19
C PRO A 33 -14.09 25.15 2.22
N THR A 34 -15.40 25.09 2.52
CA THR A 34 -15.99 24.08 3.40
C THR A 34 -16.46 22.83 2.65
N SER A 35 -16.45 22.84 1.31
CA SER A 35 -16.98 21.77 0.47
C SER A 35 -15.95 21.30 -0.57
N PRO A 36 -15.32 20.13 -0.38
CA PRO A 36 -14.30 19.62 -1.29
C PRO A 36 -14.93 19.03 -2.58
N VAL A 37 -14.39 19.42 -3.74
CA VAL A 37 -14.84 18.94 -5.06
C VAL A 37 -13.69 18.23 -5.78
N GLY A 38 -13.98 17.19 -6.56
CA GLY A 38 -12.97 16.45 -7.33
C GLY A 38 -12.17 15.42 -6.52
N MET A 39 -12.63 15.08 -5.32
CA MET A 39 -12.09 13.99 -4.48
C MET A 39 -12.16 12.62 -5.16
N GLU A 40 -13.06 12.46 -6.13
CA GLU A 40 -13.25 11.25 -6.95
C GLU A 40 -12.05 10.89 -7.84
N PHE A 41 -11.07 11.78 -7.98
CA PHE A 41 -9.88 11.56 -8.79
C PHE A 41 -8.58 11.38 -8.00
N LEU A 42 -8.65 11.17 -6.68
CA LEU A 42 -7.50 10.93 -5.81
C LEU A 42 -7.24 9.42 -5.64
N THR A 43 -5.98 8.98 -5.71
CA THR A 43 -5.58 7.59 -5.39
C THR A 43 -4.48 7.61 -4.33
N PRO A 44 -4.84 7.53 -3.04
CA PRO A 44 -3.85 7.53 -1.96
C PRO A 44 -3.16 6.16 -1.86
N LYS A 45 -1.82 6.13 -1.98
CA LYS A 45 -1.01 4.92 -1.80
C LYS A 45 0.39 5.25 -1.28
N THR A 46 0.74 4.73 -0.10
CA THR A 46 2.13 4.61 0.36
C THR A 46 2.28 3.37 1.23
N GLY A 47 3.01 2.34 0.75
CA GLY A 47 3.17 1.07 1.46
C GLY A 47 3.84 -0.04 0.63
N PHE A 48 4.00 -1.22 1.23
CA PHE A 48 4.63 -2.41 0.63
C PHE A 48 3.73 -3.65 0.73
N PHE A 49 3.89 -4.59 -0.20
CA PHE A 49 3.16 -5.85 -0.20
C PHE A 49 4.11 -7.02 0.09
N CYS A 50 3.86 -7.72 1.20
CA CYS A 50 4.58 -8.93 1.51
C CYS A 50 3.86 -10.14 0.88
N LYS A 51 4.53 -10.86 -0.02
CA LYS A 51 3.98 -12.06 -0.67
C LYS A 51 3.85 -13.25 0.28
N VAL A 52 4.80 -13.40 1.20
CA VAL A 52 4.81 -14.49 2.19
C VAL A 52 3.63 -14.36 3.14
N CYS A 53 3.39 -13.15 3.64
CA CYS A 53 2.25 -12.86 4.49
C CYS A 53 0.99 -12.52 3.69
N ASN A 54 1.10 -12.48 2.36
CA ASN A 54 0.08 -12.05 1.39
C ASN A 54 -0.70 -10.80 1.82
N ARG A 55 0.01 -9.78 2.33
CA ARG A 55 -0.58 -8.59 3.00
C ARG A 55 0.10 -7.29 2.60
N PHE A 56 -0.70 -6.24 2.37
CA PHE A 56 -0.23 -4.86 2.18
C PHE A 56 -0.08 -4.15 3.53
N PHE A 57 1.01 -3.40 3.66
CA PHE A 57 1.35 -2.62 4.83
C PHE A 57 1.54 -1.17 4.41
N ASN A 58 0.92 -0.24 5.13
CA ASN A 58 1.13 1.18 4.93
C ASN A 58 2.39 1.59 5.72
N GLY A 59 3.37 2.21 5.08
CA GLY A 59 4.63 2.54 5.75
C GLY A 59 5.81 2.72 4.81
N THR A 60 6.95 3.10 5.39
CA THR A 60 8.21 3.32 4.68
C THR A 60 9.04 2.04 4.61
N LYS A 61 10.19 2.11 3.94
CA LYS A 61 11.24 1.07 3.94
C LYS A 61 11.59 0.57 5.35
N GLU A 62 11.49 1.40 6.38
CA GLU A 62 11.77 1.01 7.76
C GLU A 62 10.71 0.04 8.30
N ALA A 63 9.46 0.25 7.91
CA ALA A 63 8.37 -0.67 8.23
C ALA A 63 8.52 -2.02 7.50
N GLU A 64 9.09 -2.03 6.28
CA GLU A 64 9.45 -3.26 5.58
C GLU A 64 10.52 -4.04 6.35
N ILE A 65 11.61 -3.37 6.75
CA ILE A 65 12.70 -3.98 7.52
C ILE A 65 12.19 -4.49 8.87
N ASN A 66 11.38 -3.70 9.56
CA ASN A 66 10.80 -4.11 10.84
C ASN A 66 9.84 -5.30 10.68
N HIS A 67 9.00 -5.29 9.63
CA HIS A 67 8.12 -6.40 9.29
C HIS A 67 8.88 -7.71 9.10
N CYS A 68 9.96 -7.70 8.33
CA CYS A 68 10.77 -8.88 8.06
C CYS A 68 11.47 -9.43 9.33
N LYS A 69 11.63 -8.60 10.38
CA LYS A 69 12.17 -9.02 11.68
C LYS A 69 11.12 -9.63 12.62
N THR A 70 9.85 -9.63 12.25
CA THR A 70 8.79 -10.20 13.10
C THR A 70 8.79 -11.73 13.07
N LEU A 71 8.48 -12.36 14.20
CA LEU A 71 8.36 -13.81 14.30
C LEU A 71 7.33 -14.37 13.31
N LYS A 72 6.20 -13.68 13.14
CA LYS A 72 5.14 -14.07 12.22
C LYS A 72 5.62 -14.19 10.77
N HIS A 73 6.45 -13.25 10.31
CA HIS A 73 7.03 -13.32 8.97
C HIS A 73 7.93 -14.55 8.85
N TYR A 74 8.77 -14.81 9.85
CA TYR A 74 9.66 -15.96 9.91
C TYR A 74 8.94 -17.32 9.95
N GLU A 75 7.87 -17.46 10.73
CA GLU A 75 7.04 -18.68 10.76
C GLU A 75 6.36 -18.93 9.41
N SER A 76 5.82 -17.87 8.80
CA SER A 76 5.18 -17.96 7.49
C SER A 76 6.16 -18.37 6.39
N LEU A 77 7.41 -17.92 6.48
CA LEU A 77 8.49 -18.37 5.58
C LEU A 77 8.77 -19.87 5.73
N GLN A 78 8.82 -20.38 6.96
CA GLN A 78 9.08 -21.80 7.22
C GLN A 78 7.94 -22.70 6.74
N VAL A 79 6.69 -22.29 6.96
CA VAL A 79 5.50 -23.04 6.53
C VAL A 79 5.31 -22.96 5.02
N GLY A 80 5.58 -21.81 4.39
CA GLY A 80 5.55 -21.66 2.93
C GLY A 80 6.63 -22.49 2.23
N ASN A 81 7.82 -22.57 2.84
CA ASN A 81 8.91 -23.43 2.36
C ASN A 81 8.63 -24.93 2.58
N MET A 82 7.66 -25.31 3.42
CA MET A 82 7.22 -26.70 3.59
C MET A 82 6.45 -27.21 2.35
N HIS A 83 5.78 -26.35 1.59
CA HIS A 83 5.08 -26.78 0.37
C HIS A 83 6.03 -27.07 -0.79
N THR A 84 7.20 -26.43 -0.84
CA THR A 84 8.21 -26.67 -1.88
C THR A 84 9.20 -27.79 -1.54
N HIS A 85 9.08 -28.39 -0.36
CA HIS A 85 9.99 -29.44 0.09
C HIS A 85 9.26 -30.63 0.71
N ILE A 86 8.12 -31.04 0.13
CA ILE A 86 7.70 -32.44 0.25
C ILE A 86 8.79 -33.26 -0.45
N PRO A 87 9.61 -34.06 0.27
CA PRO A 87 10.51 -34.95 -0.41
C PRO A 87 9.64 -35.93 -1.20
N VAL A 88 9.87 -36.03 -2.51
CA VAL A 88 9.27 -37.05 -3.38
C VAL A 88 9.79 -38.43 -2.96
N VAL A 89 9.42 -38.92 -1.78
CA VAL A 89 9.85 -40.21 -1.21
C VAL A 89 8.78 -40.83 -0.31
N VAL A 90 7.52 -40.88 -0.74
CA VAL A 90 6.61 -41.92 -0.24
C VAL A 90 5.91 -42.58 -1.43
N SER A 91 6.60 -43.57 -2.00
CA SER A 91 6.02 -44.54 -2.93
C SER A 91 6.56 -45.91 -2.55
N TRP A 92 5.83 -46.60 -1.67
CA TRP A 92 5.86 -48.04 -1.45
C TRP A 92 4.40 -48.51 -1.46
#